data_AF-A0A939WC62-F1
#
_entry.id   AF-A0A939WC62-F1
#
_cell.length_a   1.000
_cell.length_b   1.000
_cell.length_c   1.000
_cell.angle_alpha   90.00
_cell.angle_beta   90.00
_cell.angle_gamma   90.00
#
_symmetry.space_group_name_H-M   'P 1'
#
loop_
_entity.id
_entity.type
_entity.pdbx_description
1 polymer ?
#
loop_
_entity_poly.entity_id
_entity_poly.type
_entity_poly.pdbx_seq_one_letter_code
_entity_poly.pdbx_strand_id
1 'polypeptide(L)'
;MARVYNFSAGPAVLPEEVLKEAAAEMLDYQGSGQSVMEMSHRSKVFDKIIKDAEQDLRDLLNIPDNYKVLFLQGGAHLQFAMIPMNLMKNKVADYIVTGQWAKRAFKEAQKFGDAKCIASSEDKTFSYIPDCSDLPIDENADYVYICENNTIYGTKFWKLPNTKGHILVSDVSSCFLSEPVDVTKYGVI
;
A
#
# COMPACT_ATOMS: atom_id res chain seq x y z
N MET A 1 -20.02 25.64 13.88
CA MET A 1 -20.35 24.31 14.46
C MET A 1 -19.09 23.70 15.01
N ALA A 2 -19.15 22.93 16.10
CA ALA A 2 -17.98 22.22 16.62
C ALA A 2 -17.59 21.08 15.67
N ARG A 3 -16.28 20.89 15.42
CA ARG A 3 -15.78 19.78 14.60
C ARG A 3 -15.97 18.46 15.35
N VAL A 4 -16.53 17.46 14.67
CA VAL A 4 -16.76 16.12 15.23
C VAL A 4 -15.45 15.32 15.18
N TYR A 5 -15.18 14.53 16.23
CA TYR A 5 -14.11 13.53 16.21
C TYR A 5 -14.53 12.33 15.36
N ASN A 6 -13.87 12.11 14.22
CA ASN A 6 -14.13 10.99 13.33
C ASN A 6 -13.06 9.91 13.50
N PHE A 7 -13.44 8.77 14.10
CA PHE A 7 -12.59 7.59 14.29
C PHE A 7 -12.84 6.49 13.24
N SER A 8 -13.39 6.83 12.08
CA SER A 8 -13.59 5.89 10.97
C SER A 8 -12.27 5.24 10.54
N ALA A 9 -12.30 3.92 10.34
CA ALA A 9 -11.13 3.15 9.89
C ALA A 9 -10.86 3.27 8.37
N GLY A 10 -11.80 3.85 7.61
CA GLY A 10 -11.70 3.97 6.15
C GLY A 10 -13.07 4.18 5.50
N PRO A 11 -13.31 5.27 4.75
CA PRO A 11 -12.43 6.43 4.56
C PRO A 11 -12.09 7.15 5.87
N ALA A 12 -10.84 7.60 6.00
CA ALA A 12 -10.31 8.25 7.20
C ALA A 12 -10.63 9.76 7.23
N VAL A 13 -10.36 10.41 8.36
CA VAL A 13 -10.46 11.86 8.49
C VAL A 13 -9.44 12.56 7.58
N LEU A 14 -9.88 13.57 6.84
CA LEU A 14 -8.99 14.45 6.07
C LEU A 14 -8.61 15.71 6.86
N PRO A 15 -7.38 16.25 6.68
CA PRO A 15 -7.01 17.57 7.18
C PRO A 15 -8.00 18.65 6.74
N GLU A 16 -8.31 19.59 7.63
CA GLU A 16 -9.28 20.66 7.32
C GLU A 16 -8.83 21.57 6.19
N GLU A 17 -7.53 21.86 6.14
CA GLU A 17 -6.92 22.73 5.13
C GLU A 17 -7.09 22.17 3.73
N VAL A 18 -6.87 20.86 3.54
CA VAL A 18 -7.08 20.17 2.26
C VAL A 18 -8.54 20.28 1.80
N LEU A 19 -9.50 20.09 2.71
CA LEU A 19 -10.93 20.22 2.38
C LEU A 19 -11.31 21.66 2.00
N LYS A 20 -10.74 22.65 2.70
CA LYS A 20 -10.98 24.07 2.41
C LYS A 20 -10.41 24.48 1.06
N GLU A 21 -9.19 24.05 0.75
CA GLU A 21 -8.54 24.32 -0.54
C GLU A 21 -9.32 23.69 -1.69
N ALA A 22 -9.63 22.39 -1.60
CA ALA A 22 -10.43 21.72 -2.62
C ALA A 22 -11.81 22.37 -2.82
N ALA A 23 -12.46 22.82 -1.75
CA ALA A 23 -13.74 23.53 -1.84
C ALA A 23 -13.61 24.91 -2.51
N ALA A 24 -12.56 25.67 -2.18
CA ALA A 24 -12.30 26.99 -2.77
C ALA A 24 -11.98 26.90 -4.26
N GLU A 25 -11.29 25.84 -4.68
CA GLU A 25 -10.83 25.63 -6.06
C GLU A 25 -11.79 24.78 -6.90
N MET A 26 -12.91 24.32 -6.34
CA MET A 26 -13.80 23.33 -6.96
C MET A 26 -14.33 23.75 -8.34
N LEU A 27 -14.61 25.05 -8.52
CA LEU A 27 -15.15 25.61 -9.76
C LEU A 27 -14.08 26.28 -10.63
N ASP A 28 -12.90 26.53 -10.07
CA ASP A 28 -11.80 27.20 -10.75
C ASP A 28 -10.47 26.79 -10.11
N TYR A 29 -9.89 25.69 -10.60
CA TYR A 29 -8.62 25.20 -10.09
C TYR A 29 -7.50 26.18 -10.45
N GLN A 30 -6.89 26.80 -9.44
CA GLN A 30 -5.77 27.73 -9.57
C GLN A 30 -5.93 28.80 -10.68
N GLY A 31 -7.15 29.30 -10.89
CA GLY A 31 -7.43 30.32 -11.91
C GLY A 31 -7.44 29.80 -13.35
N SER A 32 -7.54 28.50 -13.56
CA SER A 32 -7.59 27.87 -14.88
C SER A 32 -8.93 28.06 -15.61
N GLY A 33 -9.97 28.53 -14.92
CA GLY A 33 -11.33 28.73 -15.43
C GLY A 33 -12.14 27.44 -15.57
N GLN A 34 -11.71 26.33 -14.98
CA GLN A 34 -12.42 25.04 -15.02
C GLN A 34 -12.23 24.25 -13.71
N SER A 35 -13.15 23.33 -13.43
CA SER A 35 -13.00 22.38 -12.34
C SER A 35 -11.93 21.33 -12.66
N VAL A 36 -11.19 20.85 -11.65
CA VAL A 36 -10.27 19.70 -11.80
C VAL A 36 -10.98 18.45 -12.35
N MET A 37 -12.28 18.30 -12.07
CA MET A 37 -13.08 17.16 -12.53
C MET A 37 -13.44 17.22 -14.02
N GLU A 38 -13.29 18.37 -14.67
CA GLU A 38 -13.58 18.59 -16.09
C GLU A 38 -12.30 18.56 -16.94
N MET A 39 -11.13 18.57 -16.29
CA MET A 39 -9.85 18.63 -16.97
C MET A 39 -9.56 17.35 -17.76
N SER A 40 -9.06 17.53 -18.98
CA SER A 40 -8.40 16.45 -19.69
C SER A 40 -7.14 16.02 -18.92
N HIS A 41 -7.00 14.71 -18.68
CA HIS A 41 -5.81 14.10 -18.07
C HIS A 41 -4.53 14.31 -18.90
N ARG A 42 -4.65 14.82 -20.13
CA ARG A 42 -3.52 15.16 -21.02
C ARG A 42 -3.26 16.67 -21.09
N SER A 43 -4.07 17.48 -20.40
CA SER A 43 -3.85 18.93 -20.35
C SER A 43 -2.60 19.25 -19.54
N LYS A 44 -1.93 20.36 -19.86
CA LYS A 44 -0.76 20.82 -19.07
C LYS A 44 -1.10 21.10 -17.61
N VAL A 45 -2.34 21.50 -17.33
CA VAL A 45 -2.82 21.79 -15.97
C VAL A 45 -2.87 20.49 -15.16
N PHE A 46 -3.52 19.44 -15.68
CA PHE A 46 -3.55 18.14 -15.00
C PHE A 46 -2.18 17.45 -14.96
N ASP A 47 -1.38 17.57 -16.03
CA ASP A 47 0.00 17.04 -16.06
C ASP A 47 0.85 17.63 -14.93
N LYS A 48 0.64 18.90 -14.57
CA LYS A 48 1.28 19.49 -13.39
C LYS A 48 0.80 18.82 -12.10
N ILE A 49 -0.52 18.65 -11.90
CA ILE A 49 -1.10 18.03 -10.70
C ILE A 49 -0.50 16.65 -10.43
N ILE A 50 -0.46 15.78 -11.44
CA ILE A 50 0.02 14.41 -11.25
C ILE A 50 1.53 14.34 -11.04
N LYS A 51 2.30 15.25 -11.66
CA LYS A 51 3.76 15.33 -11.48
C LYS A 51 4.13 15.89 -10.11
N ASP A 52 3.44 16.92 -9.65
CA ASP A 52 3.62 17.46 -8.32
C ASP A 52 3.30 16.38 -7.28
N ALA A 53 2.17 15.67 -7.42
CA ALA A 53 1.79 14.59 -6.50
C ALA A 53 2.82 13.44 -6.49
N GLU A 54 3.38 13.06 -7.64
CA GLU A 54 4.50 12.09 -7.68
C GLU A 54 5.74 12.65 -6.98
N GLN A 55 6.13 13.89 -7.27
CA GLN A 55 7.32 14.51 -6.70
C GLN A 55 7.22 14.69 -5.19
N ASP A 56 6.06 15.11 -4.69
CA ASP A 56 5.79 15.25 -3.25
C ASP A 56 5.96 13.91 -2.53
N LEU A 57 5.47 12.80 -3.12
CA LEU A 57 5.71 11.46 -2.58
C LEU A 57 7.20 11.08 -2.61
N ARG A 58 7.91 11.40 -3.70
CA ARG A 58 9.34 11.13 -3.83
C ARG A 58 10.14 11.87 -2.78
N ASP A 59 9.84 13.15 -2.55
CA ASP A 59 10.53 13.99 -1.58
C ASP A 59 10.22 13.56 -0.15
N LEU A 60 8.95 13.28 0.16
CA LEU A 60 8.50 12.91 1.50
C LEU A 60 9.06 11.56 1.96
N LEU A 61 9.15 10.58 1.05
CA LEU A 61 9.64 9.22 1.35
C LEU A 61 11.10 8.99 0.94
N ASN A 62 11.77 9.98 0.36
CA ASN A 62 13.08 9.82 -0.28
C ASN A 62 13.10 8.65 -1.28
N ILE A 63 12.09 8.57 -2.15
CA ILE A 63 11.94 7.47 -3.11
C ILE A 63 13.06 7.57 -4.17
N PRO A 64 13.93 6.55 -4.30
CA PRO A 64 15.00 6.58 -5.28
C PRO A 64 14.51 6.55 -6.73
N ASP A 65 15.34 7.05 -7.67
CA ASP A 65 15.00 7.12 -9.11
C ASP A 65 14.75 5.76 -9.78
N ASN A 66 15.29 4.68 -9.20
CA ASN A 66 15.06 3.31 -9.68
C ASN A 66 13.69 2.74 -9.26
N TYR A 67 12.89 3.48 -8.49
CA TYR A 67 11.49 3.14 -8.17
C TYR A 67 10.51 3.93 -9.05
N LYS A 68 9.36 3.31 -9.31
CA LYS A 68 8.23 3.92 -10.02
C LYS A 68 7.07 4.13 -9.07
N VAL A 69 6.47 5.32 -9.13
CA VAL A 69 5.24 5.66 -8.40
C VAL A 69 4.07 5.49 -9.37
N LEU A 70 3.03 4.77 -8.94
CA LEU A 70 1.86 4.47 -9.77
C LEU A 70 0.59 4.93 -9.07
N PHE A 71 -0.25 5.69 -9.77
CA PHE A 71 -1.60 6.05 -9.31
C PHE A 71 -2.62 5.18 -10.04
N LEU A 72 -3.18 4.18 -9.34
CA LEU A 72 -4.02 3.15 -9.92
C LEU A 72 -5.43 3.12 -9.30
N GLN A 73 -6.41 2.75 -10.11
CA GLN A 73 -7.77 2.50 -9.65
C GLN A 73 -7.93 1.07 -9.10
N GLY A 74 -9.08 0.77 -8.50
CA GLY A 74 -9.43 -0.59 -8.02
C GLY A 74 -9.03 -0.91 -6.58
N GLY A 75 -8.24 -0.04 -5.93
CA GLY A 75 -7.84 -0.18 -4.54
C GLY A 75 -6.92 -1.38 -4.27
N ALA A 76 -6.58 -1.60 -3.00
CA ALA A 76 -5.69 -2.69 -2.58
C ALA A 76 -6.22 -4.08 -2.97
N HIS A 77 -7.54 -4.27 -2.95
CA HIS A 77 -8.17 -5.54 -3.38
C HIS A 77 -7.83 -5.92 -4.82
N LEU A 78 -7.73 -4.96 -5.73
CA LEU A 78 -7.29 -5.26 -7.10
C LEU A 78 -5.80 -5.64 -7.14
N GLN A 79 -4.98 -4.99 -6.31
CA GLN A 79 -3.55 -5.27 -6.25
C GLN A 79 -3.24 -6.68 -5.72
N PHE A 80 -4.09 -7.25 -4.86
CA PHE A 80 -3.98 -8.65 -4.43
C PHE A 80 -3.94 -9.64 -5.61
N ALA A 81 -4.57 -9.31 -6.74
CA ALA A 81 -4.49 -10.09 -7.98
C ALA A 81 -3.39 -9.57 -8.92
N MET A 82 -3.21 -8.26 -9.03
CA MET A 82 -2.26 -7.65 -9.97
C MET A 82 -0.80 -7.96 -9.62
N ILE A 83 -0.47 -8.07 -8.33
CA ILE A 83 0.86 -8.45 -7.83
C ILE A 83 1.25 -9.86 -8.33
N PRO A 84 0.51 -10.95 -8.03
CA PRO A 84 0.88 -12.27 -8.52
C PRO A 84 0.82 -12.39 -10.04
N MET A 85 -0.08 -11.69 -10.73
CA MET A 85 -0.10 -11.65 -12.20
C MET A 85 1.21 -11.13 -12.80
N ASN A 86 1.88 -10.19 -12.12
CA ASN A 86 3.09 -9.55 -12.63
C ASN A 86 4.38 -10.14 -12.03
N LEU A 87 4.44 -10.37 -10.72
CA LEU A 87 5.67 -10.75 -10.03
C LEU A 87 5.85 -12.27 -9.90
N MET A 88 4.78 -13.08 -9.89
CA MET A 88 4.87 -14.52 -9.63
C MET A 88 5.33 -15.31 -10.87
N LYS A 89 6.60 -15.14 -11.28
CA LYS A 89 7.21 -15.73 -12.48
C LYS A 89 7.46 -17.23 -12.35
N ASN A 90 8.03 -17.66 -11.22
CA ASN A 90 8.26 -19.07 -10.86
C ASN A 90 6.99 -19.77 -10.36
N LYS A 91 5.88 -19.03 -10.26
CA LYS A 91 4.59 -19.54 -9.76
C LYS A 91 4.66 -19.94 -8.28
N VAL A 92 5.58 -19.37 -7.52
CA VAL A 92 5.71 -19.60 -6.07
C VAL A 92 5.79 -18.25 -5.37
N ALA A 93 5.02 -18.05 -4.30
CA ALA A 93 5.18 -16.88 -3.46
C ALA A 93 4.82 -17.20 -2.00
N ASP A 94 5.53 -16.57 -1.08
CA ASP A 94 5.37 -16.81 0.34
C ASP A 94 4.59 -15.68 1.01
N TYR A 95 3.68 -16.04 1.91
CA TYR A 95 2.79 -15.11 2.61
C TYR A 95 2.93 -15.27 4.12
N ILE A 96 3.01 -14.14 4.82
CA ILE A 96 2.93 -14.07 6.27
C ILE A 96 1.54 -13.53 6.64
N VAL A 97 0.68 -14.41 7.17
CA VAL A 97 -0.75 -14.12 7.37
C VAL A 97 -1.01 -13.66 8.80
N THR A 98 -0.95 -12.35 9.02
CA THR A 98 -1.13 -11.72 10.35
C THR A 98 -2.45 -10.96 10.51
N GLY A 99 -3.36 -11.10 9.55
CA GLY A 99 -4.67 -10.47 9.61
C GLY A 99 -5.53 -10.76 8.39
N GLN A 100 -6.70 -10.14 8.38
CA GLN A 100 -7.74 -10.41 7.37
C GLN A 100 -7.31 -9.97 5.97
N TRP A 101 -6.53 -8.90 5.84
CA TRP A 101 -6.07 -8.40 4.55
C TRP A 101 -5.01 -9.32 3.93
N ALA A 102 -3.99 -9.70 4.72
CA ALA A 102 -3.01 -10.71 4.29
C ALA A 102 -3.66 -12.05 3.93
N LYS A 103 -4.69 -12.48 4.69
CA LYS A 103 -5.45 -13.70 4.38
C LYS A 103 -6.20 -13.60 3.04
N ARG A 104 -6.75 -12.42 2.71
CA ARG A 104 -7.41 -12.18 1.41
C ARG A 104 -6.40 -12.13 0.27
N ALA A 105 -5.28 -11.44 0.45
CA ALA A 105 -4.20 -11.39 -0.53
C ALA A 105 -3.65 -12.79 -0.84
N PHE A 106 -3.38 -13.57 0.21
CA PHE A 106 -2.96 -14.97 0.10
C PHE A 106 -3.95 -15.81 -0.70
N LYS A 107 -5.25 -15.75 -0.36
CA LYS A 107 -6.29 -16.49 -1.08
C LYS A 107 -6.41 -16.07 -2.55
N GLU A 108 -6.22 -14.80 -2.86
CA GLU A 108 -6.23 -14.32 -4.25
C GLU A 108 -5.04 -14.86 -5.03
N ALA A 109 -3.86 -14.86 -4.43
CA ALA A 109 -2.62 -15.33 -5.03
C ALA A 109 -2.63 -16.82 -5.38
N GLN A 110 -3.32 -17.65 -4.61
CA GLN A 110 -3.51 -19.08 -4.88
C GLN A 110 -4.19 -19.37 -6.23
N LYS A 111 -4.84 -18.37 -6.85
CA LYS A 111 -5.41 -18.52 -8.21
C LYS A 111 -4.35 -18.44 -9.31
N PHE A 112 -3.14 -17.98 -9.01
CA PHE A 112 -2.11 -17.65 -10.00
C PHE A 112 -0.87 -18.54 -9.93
N GLY A 113 -0.70 -19.31 -8.84
CA GLY A 113 0.41 -20.22 -8.59
C GLY A 113 0.34 -20.83 -7.19
N ASP A 114 1.45 -21.44 -6.76
CA ASP A 114 1.66 -22.01 -5.44
C ASP A 114 2.00 -20.92 -4.42
N ALA A 115 0.97 -20.25 -3.91
CA ALA A 115 1.11 -19.36 -2.77
C ALA A 115 1.16 -20.19 -1.48
N LYS A 116 2.21 -20.00 -0.67
CA LYS A 116 2.42 -20.71 0.60
C LYS A 116 2.27 -19.77 1.80
N CYS A 117 1.59 -20.24 2.83
CA CYS A 117 1.54 -19.54 4.12
C CYS A 117 2.72 -20.04 4.98
N ILE A 118 3.76 -19.22 5.11
CA ILE A 118 5.00 -19.60 5.81
C ILE A 118 4.99 -19.20 7.29
N ALA A 119 4.09 -18.30 7.68
CA ALA A 119 3.83 -17.94 9.07
C ALA A 119 2.42 -17.35 9.20
N SER A 120 1.79 -17.53 10.36
CA SER A 120 0.46 -17.00 10.65
C SER A 120 0.30 -16.74 12.14
N SER A 121 -0.57 -15.79 12.49
CA SER A 121 -1.06 -15.59 13.85
C SER A 121 -2.57 -15.88 14.00
N GLU A 122 -3.14 -16.59 13.02
CA GLU A 122 -4.55 -17.00 13.02
C GLU A 122 -4.92 -17.88 14.23
N ASP A 123 -3.96 -18.65 14.75
CA ASP A 123 -4.12 -19.51 15.94
C ASP A 123 -4.56 -18.74 17.18
N LYS A 124 -4.20 -17.45 17.29
CA LYS A 124 -4.68 -16.55 18.35
C LYS A 124 -5.45 -15.36 17.80
N THR A 125 -6.23 -15.58 16.75
CA THR A 125 -7.11 -14.56 16.16
C THR A 125 -6.33 -13.28 15.80
N PHE A 126 -5.14 -13.44 15.23
CA PHE A 126 -4.30 -12.35 14.71
C PHE A 126 -3.86 -11.31 15.76
N SER A 127 -3.82 -11.70 17.03
CA SER A 127 -3.48 -10.82 18.17
C SER A 127 -1.98 -10.53 18.34
N TYR A 128 -1.12 -11.07 17.46
CA TYR A 128 0.32 -10.82 17.48
C TYR A 128 0.95 -10.93 16.08
N ILE A 129 2.19 -10.47 15.94
CA ILE A 129 3.04 -10.75 14.79
C ILE A 129 3.97 -11.92 15.16
N PRO A 130 4.00 -13.03 14.40
CA PRO A 130 4.88 -14.16 14.68
C PRO A 130 6.35 -13.77 14.55
N ASP A 131 7.25 -14.60 15.05
CA ASP A 131 8.68 -14.40 14.82
C ASP A 131 8.98 -14.60 13.31
N CYS A 132 9.55 -13.57 12.69
CA CYS A 132 9.88 -13.56 11.25
C CYS A 132 11.38 -13.40 11.00
N SER A 133 12.24 -13.67 11.98
CA SER A 133 13.69 -13.52 11.81
C SER A 133 14.33 -14.62 10.95
N ASP A 134 13.74 -15.82 10.93
CA ASP A 134 14.22 -16.97 10.17
C ASP A 134 13.07 -17.89 9.73
N LEU A 135 12.32 -17.44 8.72
CA LEU A 135 11.21 -18.22 8.16
C LEU A 135 11.71 -19.20 7.07
N PRO A 136 10.99 -20.31 6.85
CA PRO A 136 11.29 -21.28 5.79
C PRO A 136 10.82 -20.76 4.42
N ILE A 137 11.45 -19.67 3.95
CA ILE A 137 11.18 -19.08 2.64
C ILE A 137 11.64 -20.06 1.55
N ASP A 138 10.80 -20.29 0.55
CA ASP A 138 11.12 -21.13 -0.61
C ASP A 138 12.18 -20.46 -1.47
N GLU A 139 13.25 -21.18 -1.83
CA GLU A 139 14.31 -20.65 -2.71
C GLU A 139 13.78 -20.23 -4.09
N ASN A 140 12.63 -20.75 -4.52
CA ASN A 140 11.96 -20.37 -5.77
C ASN A 140 10.89 -19.29 -5.59
N ALA A 141 10.64 -18.82 -4.36
CA ALA A 141 9.65 -17.78 -4.11
C ALA A 141 9.99 -16.51 -4.92
N ASP A 142 9.04 -16.06 -5.71
CA ASP A 142 9.18 -14.81 -6.47
C ASP A 142 9.14 -13.59 -5.54
N TYR A 143 8.42 -13.69 -4.42
CA TYR A 143 8.33 -12.65 -3.40
C TYR A 143 7.81 -13.21 -2.07
N VAL A 144 8.05 -12.44 -1.01
CA VAL A 144 7.43 -12.58 0.31
C VAL A 144 6.43 -11.45 0.51
N TYR A 145 5.21 -11.77 0.94
CA TYR A 145 4.13 -10.81 1.15
C TYR A 145 3.81 -10.61 2.63
N ILE A 146 3.62 -9.35 3.03
CA ILE A 146 3.07 -8.95 4.33
C ILE A 146 1.93 -7.93 4.17
N CYS A 147 1.04 -7.87 5.16
CA CYS A 147 0.25 -6.67 5.44
C CYS A 147 0.86 -6.01 6.67
N GLU A 148 1.45 -4.83 6.51
CA GLU A 148 2.32 -4.25 7.55
C GLU A 148 1.54 -3.79 8.77
N ASN A 149 0.33 -3.24 8.57
CA ASN A 149 -0.59 -2.85 9.62
C ASN A 149 -1.97 -3.50 9.43
N ASN A 150 -2.37 -4.33 10.39
CA ASN A 150 -3.61 -5.10 10.34
C ASN A 150 -4.76 -4.30 10.96
N THR A 151 -5.44 -3.52 10.13
CA THR A 151 -6.46 -2.53 10.55
C THR A 151 -7.57 -3.08 11.45
N ILE A 152 -7.99 -4.34 11.23
CA ILE A 152 -9.06 -4.99 12.01
C ILE A 152 -8.57 -5.48 13.37
N TYR A 153 -7.30 -5.89 13.46
CA TYR A 153 -6.77 -6.61 14.63
C TYR A 153 -5.82 -5.76 15.48
N GLY A 154 -5.41 -4.58 15.00
CA GLY A 154 -4.57 -3.66 15.75
C GLY A 154 -3.13 -4.14 15.95
N THR A 155 -2.63 -5.01 15.06
CA THR A 155 -1.25 -5.50 15.08
C THR A 155 -0.45 -4.92 13.91
N LYS A 156 0.82 -4.59 14.15
CA LYS A 156 1.73 -4.01 13.16
C LYS A 156 3.11 -4.64 13.22
N PHE A 157 3.74 -4.79 12.07
CA PHE A 157 5.16 -5.14 11.97
C PHE A 157 6.02 -3.93 12.36
N TRP A 158 6.66 -4.01 13.53
CA TRP A 158 7.67 -3.02 13.97
C TRP A 158 9.07 -3.31 13.40
N LYS A 159 9.27 -4.53 12.90
CA LYS A 159 10.47 -4.99 12.22
C LYS A 159 10.03 -5.78 11.00
N LEU A 160 10.67 -5.50 9.86
CA LEU A 160 10.41 -6.23 8.63
C LEU A 160 10.91 -7.69 8.74
N PRO A 161 10.25 -8.63 8.06
CA PRO A 161 10.70 -10.01 8.03
C PRO A 161 12.06 -10.12 7.33
N ASN A 162 12.86 -11.12 7.71
CA ASN A 162 14.04 -11.47 6.94
C ASN A 162 13.61 -12.26 5.69
N THR A 163 13.64 -11.61 4.52
CA THR A 163 13.21 -12.24 3.26
C THR A 163 14.26 -13.13 2.60
N LYS A 164 15.44 -13.32 3.22
CA LYS A 164 16.57 -14.09 2.64
C LYS A 164 16.98 -13.61 1.23
N GLY A 165 16.79 -12.32 0.95
CA GLY A 165 17.14 -11.69 -0.33
C GLY A 165 16.02 -11.67 -1.37
N HIS A 166 14.87 -12.28 -1.09
CA HIS A 166 13.69 -12.23 -1.96
C HIS A 166 12.99 -10.87 -1.89
N ILE A 167 12.24 -10.55 -2.95
CA ILE A 167 11.43 -9.32 -3.04
C ILE A 167 10.43 -9.28 -1.88
N LEU A 168 10.41 -8.17 -1.13
CA LEU A 168 9.36 -7.90 -0.16
C LEU A 168 8.23 -7.10 -0.81
N VAL A 169 7.01 -7.62 -0.72
CA VAL A 169 5.76 -6.93 -1.05
C VAL A 169 5.03 -6.61 0.25
N SER A 170 4.75 -5.34 0.50
CA SER A 170 4.09 -4.89 1.73
C SER A 170 2.81 -4.12 1.43
N ASP A 171 1.68 -4.59 1.94
CA ASP A 171 0.45 -3.79 1.99
C ASP A 171 0.50 -2.86 3.21
N VAL A 172 0.71 -1.57 2.93
CA VAL A 172 0.77 -0.49 3.93
C VAL A 172 -0.47 0.41 3.91
N SER A 173 -1.60 -0.06 3.36
CA SER A 173 -2.82 0.75 3.16
C SER A 173 -3.29 1.55 4.39
N SER A 174 -2.99 1.06 5.60
CA SER A 174 -3.38 1.71 6.86
C SER A 174 -2.22 2.24 7.71
N CYS A 175 -1.01 2.31 7.15
CA CYS A 175 0.15 2.95 7.79
C CYS A 175 1.10 3.68 6.82
N PHE A 176 0.76 3.78 5.53
CA PHE A 176 1.53 4.57 4.56
C PHE A 176 1.68 6.02 5.03
N LEU A 177 2.90 6.56 4.94
CA LEU A 177 3.27 7.91 5.42
C LEU A 177 3.03 8.18 6.92
N SER A 178 2.80 7.15 7.75
CA SER A 178 2.60 7.34 9.20
C SER A 178 3.90 7.49 9.99
N GLU A 179 5.03 7.05 9.42
CA GLU A 179 6.37 7.09 10.00
C GLU A 179 7.43 7.10 8.88
N PRO A 180 8.70 7.43 9.18
CA PRO A 180 9.78 7.32 8.20
C PRO A 180 9.95 5.88 7.69
N VAL A 181 10.05 5.71 6.38
CA VAL A 181 10.20 4.41 5.72
C VAL A 181 11.45 4.43 4.84
N ASP A 182 12.26 3.36 4.93
CA ASP A 182 13.33 3.10 3.98
C ASP A 182 12.78 2.27 2.82
N VAL A 183 12.39 2.97 1.74
CA VAL A 183 11.76 2.39 0.55
C VAL A 183 12.63 1.31 -0.11
N THR A 184 13.96 1.39 0.05
CA THR A 184 14.90 0.43 -0.56
C THR A 184 14.78 -0.99 -0.01
N LYS A 185 14.11 -1.16 1.14
CA LYS A 185 13.85 -2.48 1.75
C LYS A 185 12.65 -3.21 1.14
N TYR A 186 11.89 -2.55 0.27
CA TYR A 186 10.69 -3.08 -0.34
C TYR A 186 10.89 -3.20 -1.85
N GLY A 187 10.37 -4.26 -2.47
CA GLY A 187 10.19 -4.28 -3.93
C GLY A 187 8.87 -3.63 -4.34
N VAL A 188 7.83 -3.78 -3.52
CA VAL A 188 6.53 -3.10 -3.67
C VAL A 188 6.02 -2.71 -2.28
N ILE A 189 5.54 -1.48 -2.16
CA ILE A 189 4.93 -0.90 -0.97
C ILE A 189 3.74 -0.01 -1.38
#